data_AF-A0A2U2BJU0-F1
#
_entry.id   AF-A0A2U2BJU0-F1
#
_cell.length_a   1.000
_cell.length_b   1.000
_cell.length_c   1.000
_cell.angle_alpha   90.00
_cell.angle_beta   90.00
_cell.angle_gamma   90.00
#
_symmetry.space_group_name_H-M   'P 1'
#
loop_
_entity.id
_entity.type
_entity.pdbx_description
1 polymer ?
#
loop_
_entity_poly.entity_id
_entity_poly.type
_entity_poly.pdbx_seq_one_letter_code
_entity_poly.pdbx_strand_id
1 'polypeptide(L)'
;MGYTLYGAYSAERTLLIEQALEKNRAYALKLASSTDAFIANLQQQLSYSASVLSRSLYQGELLLGDEVRRLKEQNNSFNSVLILNAEGRVLANAPHQLSLIGTTLRGEGTQLALKTRKPVVSPPYLSATGRLLIFLSHPIFDAEGNYKGLVGGSIYLHEPNSLNALLGEHFYRDGSYIYVVDQHKRLIFHRDVARIGEVIHGNPAIDAVSQGESDALSLRNVKGVDMLAGFAPSSDVKWGVVVQSPTKVVLDELTVLLGKVLRNSIPFFLAVQILIWMLAMLIAKPLRQLARQAPHLDSANASSRIAQVHAWYFESRQIKLAMLLGLKRVNRKIGVMNVERNTDPLTGLNNRRGMATVLQQWKETDTPFSVLTVDIDHFKRVNDTYGHDVGDLVLSFLADTMRACTRDTDLICRVGGEEFCIFLPDQDIDQALQLAERLRILISETNSPTGSPITISIGLAHWPVHARDHSTVLKLADAALYKAKRNGRNRVELCDPIVSDSDVKSA
;
A
#
# COMPACT_ATOMS: atom_id res chain seq x y z
N MET A 1 6.78 -5.36 -8.32
CA MET A 1 7.10 -6.27 -7.18
C MET A 1 7.17 -7.74 -7.59
N GLY A 2 6.19 -8.31 -8.30
CA GLY A 2 6.21 -9.75 -8.65
C GLY A 2 7.47 -10.21 -9.41
N TYR A 3 7.84 -9.50 -10.48
CA TYR A 3 9.04 -9.81 -11.27
C TYR A 3 10.35 -9.66 -10.48
N THR A 4 10.45 -8.67 -9.58
CA THR A 4 11.65 -8.46 -8.76
C THR A 4 11.79 -9.52 -7.66
N LEU A 5 10.69 -9.97 -7.07
CA LEU A 5 10.66 -11.07 -6.10
C LEU A 5 11.01 -12.41 -6.75
N TYR A 6 10.46 -12.70 -7.94
CA TYR A 6 10.80 -13.92 -8.68
C TYR A 6 12.28 -13.93 -9.10
N GLY A 7 12.80 -12.80 -9.59
CA GLY A 7 14.22 -12.66 -9.94
C GLY A 7 15.13 -12.87 -8.74
N ALA A 8 14.83 -12.24 -7.60
CA ALA A 8 15.58 -12.42 -6.36
C ALA A 8 15.53 -13.87 -5.87
N TYR A 9 14.35 -14.49 -5.86
CA TYR A 9 14.16 -15.89 -5.49
C TYR A 9 14.98 -16.83 -6.39
N SER A 10 14.93 -16.63 -7.70
CA SER A 10 15.68 -17.46 -8.66
C SER A 10 17.18 -17.30 -8.47
N ALA A 11 17.67 -16.08 -8.25
CA ALA A 11 19.09 -15.82 -8.01
C ALA A 11 19.57 -16.45 -6.69
N GLU A 12 18.80 -16.29 -5.61
CA GLU A 12 19.11 -16.87 -4.31
C GLU A 12 19.07 -18.40 -4.34
N ARG A 13 18.09 -18.98 -5.04
CA ARG A 13 18.02 -20.43 -5.29
C ARG A 13 19.28 -20.95 -5.98
N THR A 14 19.73 -20.31 -7.05
CA THR A 14 20.94 -20.71 -7.78
C THR A 14 22.18 -20.59 -6.89
N LEU A 15 22.31 -19.47 -6.16
CA LEU A 15 23.42 -19.25 -5.23
C LEU A 15 23.51 -20.33 -4.15
N LEU A 16 22.37 -20.71 -3.54
CA LEU A 16 22.33 -21.75 -2.52
C LEU A 16 22.75 -23.12 -3.08
N ILE A 17 22.35 -23.44 -4.31
CA ILE A 17 22.75 -24.67 -4.99
C ILE A 17 24.26 -24.68 -5.24
N GLU A 18 24.82 -23.61 -5.80
CA GLU A 18 26.26 -23.48 -6.06
C GLU A 18 27.08 -23.55 -4.76
N GLN A 19 26.66 -22.86 -3.71
CA GLN A 19 27.31 -22.90 -2.40
C GLN A 19 27.26 -24.30 -1.78
N ALA A 20 26.14 -25.00 -1.89
CA ALA A 20 26.01 -26.36 -1.37
C ALA A 20 26.87 -27.36 -2.16
N LEU A 21 26.95 -27.22 -3.49
CA LEU A 21 27.84 -28.02 -4.33
C LEU A 21 29.31 -27.80 -3.94
N GLU A 22 29.75 -26.55 -3.83
CA GLU A 22 31.13 -26.21 -3.47
C GLU A 22 31.47 -26.67 -2.04
N LYS A 23 30.54 -26.49 -1.09
CA LYS A 23 30.68 -26.99 0.27
C LYS A 23 30.86 -28.51 0.29
N ASN A 24 30.05 -29.25 -0.46
CA ASN A 24 30.15 -30.71 -0.53
C ASN A 24 31.46 -31.16 -1.20
N ARG A 25 31.92 -30.47 -2.25
CA ARG A 25 33.22 -30.73 -2.90
C ARG A 25 34.40 -30.48 -1.96
N ALA A 26 34.45 -29.31 -1.32
CA ALA A 26 35.49 -28.97 -0.36
C ALA A 26 35.53 -29.97 0.80
N TYR A 27 34.35 -30.46 1.21
CA TYR A 27 34.26 -31.46 2.25
C TYR A 27 34.74 -32.85 1.82
N ALA A 28 34.36 -33.28 0.62
CA ALA A 28 34.86 -34.52 0.04
C ALA A 28 36.40 -34.49 -0.07
N LEU A 29 36.97 -33.39 -0.55
CA LEU A 29 38.42 -33.16 -0.63
C LEU A 29 39.10 -33.29 0.74
N LYS A 30 38.56 -32.59 1.75
CA LYS A 30 39.09 -32.65 3.11
C LYS A 30 39.06 -34.08 3.67
N LEU A 31 37.98 -34.80 3.43
CA LEU A 31 37.81 -36.16 3.93
C LEU A 31 38.69 -37.17 3.18
N ALA A 32 38.86 -37.01 1.86
CA ALA A 32 39.80 -37.80 1.07
C ALA A 32 41.24 -37.61 1.57
N SER A 33 41.68 -36.35 1.76
CA SER A 33 42.99 -36.04 2.32
C SER A 33 43.17 -36.57 3.76
N SER A 34 42.13 -36.49 4.59
CA SER A 34 42.16 -37.03 5.95
C SER A 34 42.24 -38.57 5.95
N THR A 35 41.60 -39.21 4.97
CA THR A 35 41.68 -40.67 4.76
C THR A 35 43.08 -41.08 4.31
N ASP A 36 43.68 -40.36 3.37
CA ASP A 36 45.07 -40.59 2.93
C ASP A 36 46.04 -40.48 4.11
N ALA A 37 45.92 -39.40 4.90
CA ALA A 37 46.75 -39.21 6.10
C ALA A 37 46.53 -40.32 7.15
N PHE A 38 45.29 -40.78 7.34
CA PHE A 38 44.99 -41.90 8.23
C PHE A 38 45.66 -43.20 7.76
N ILE A 39 45.53 -43.55 6.49
CA ILE A 39 46.16 -44.75 5.92
C ILE A 39 47.70 -44.66 5.97
N ALA A 40 48.27 -43.50 5.66
CA ALA A 40 49.71 -43.27 5.76
C ALA A 40 50.23 -43.48 7.19
N ASN A 41 49.50 -42.99 8.19
CA ASN A 41 49.82 -43.22 9.61
C ASN A 41 49.78 -44.72 9.98
N LEU A 42 48.80 -45.47 9.46
CA LEU A 42 48.74 -46.92 9.68
C LEU A 42 49.90 -47.66 9.03
N GLN A 43 50.29 -47.28 7.81
CA GLN A 43 51.47 -47.85 7.14
C GLN A 43 52.75 -47.54 7.91
N GLN A 44 52.88 -46.33 8.47
CA GLN A 44 54.02 -45.96 9.30
C GLN A 44 54.08 -46.78 10.60
N GLN A 45 52.94 -47.04 11.24
CA GLN A 45 52.88 -47.91 12.43
C GLN A 45 53.29 -49.34 12.11
N LEU A 46 52.83 -49.89 10.98
CA LEU A 46 53.22 -51.22 10.51
C LEU A 46 54.71 -51.26 10.12
N SER A 47 55.23 -50.19 9.50
CA SER A 47 56.66 -50.06 9.16
C SER A 47 57.55 -50.08 10.41
N TYR A 48 57.18 -49.31 11.44
CA TYR A 48 57.89 -49.32 12.72
C TYR A 48 57.88 -50.72 13.34
N SER A 49 56.73 -51.37 13.34
CA SER A 49 56.57 -52.73 13.89
C SER A 49 57.41 -53.74 13.12
N ALA A 50 57.44 -53.64 11.78
CA ALA A 50 58.31 -54.47 10.95
C ALA A 50 59.80 -54.28 11.28
N SER A 51 60.23 -53.06 11.62
CA SER A 51 61.62 -52.77 12.02
C SER A 51 61.99 -53.34 13.39
N VAL A 52 61.02 -53.47 14.31
CA VAL A 52 61.21 -54.15 15.61
C VAL A 52 61.27 -55.66 15.40
N LEU A 53 60.36 -56.19 14.61
CA LEU A 53 60.23 -57.62 14.32
C LEU A 53 61.41 -58.19 13.51
N SER A 54 62.10 -57.36 12.70
CA SER A 54 63.27 -57.81 11.92
C SER A 54 64.39 -58.38 12.78
N ARG A 55 64.53 -57.91 14.02
CA ARG A 55 65.60 -58.32 14.95
C ARG A 55 65.27 -59.59 15.73
N SER A 56 63.99 -59.95 15.85
CA SER A 56 63.52 -60.93 16.85
C SER A 56 62.43 -61.88 16.36
N LEU A 57 62.19 -61.97 15.05
CA LEU A 57 61.08 -62.75 14.46
C LEU A 57 61.03 -64.24 14.89
N TYR A 58 62.16 -64.79 15.33
CA TYR A 58 62.31 -66.18 15.81
C TYR A 58 62.87 -66.29 17.24
N GLN A 59 62.97 -65.18 18.00
CA GLN A 59 63.58 -65.15 19.34
C GLN A 59 62.59 -65.39 20.50
N GLY A 60 61.29 -65.51 20.23
CA GLY A 60 60.29 -65.94 21.22
C GLY A 60 58.85 -65.55 20.91
N GLU A 61 57.89 -66.44 21.19
CA GLU A 61 56.45 -66.22 20.97
C GLU A 61 55.89 -65.03 21.76
N LEU A 62 56.49 -64.72 22.93
CA LEU A 62 56.06 -63.63 23.80
C LEU A 62 56.18 -62.25 23.12
N LEU A 63 57.30 -61.98 22.45
CA LEU A 63 57.56 -60.70 21.75
C LEU A 63 56.59 -60.47 20.59
N LEU A 64 56.30 -61.54 19.83
CA LEU A 64 55.35 -61.47 18.72
C LEU A 64 53.93 -61.19 19.25
N GLY A 65 53.55 -61.83 20.36
CA GLY A 65 52.26 -61.65 21.01
C GLY A 65 52.05 -60.24 21.56
N ASP A 66 53.06 -59.66 22.21
CA ASP A 66 52.99 -58.30 22.75
C ASP A 66 52.89 -57.26 21.61
N GLU A 67 53.58 -57.46 20.50
CA GLU A 67 53.56 -56.52 19.38
C GLU A 67 52.22 -56.50 18.64
N VAL A 68 51.61 -57.68 18.38
CA VAL A 68 50.26 -57.72 17.79
C VAL A 68 49.21 -57.13 18.73
N ARG A 69 49.37 -57.30 20.05
CA ARG A 69 48.49 -56.70 21.04
C ARG A 69 48.63 -55.18 21.08
N ARG A 70 49.86 -54.67 21.10
CA ARG A 70 50.14 -53.23 21.05
C ARG A 70 49.47 -52.60 19.84
N LEU A 71 49.69 -53.15 18.64
CA LEU A 71 49.09 -52.63 17.41
C LEU A 71 47.55 -52.68 17.43
N LYS A 72 46.94 -53.70 18.03
CA LYS A 72 45.48 -53.84 18.13
C LYS A 72 44.86 -52.88 19.14
N GLU A 73 45.51 -52.65 20.27
CA GLU A 73 44.95 -51.94 21.43
C GLU A 73 45.36 -50.46 21.51
N GLN A 74 46.44 -50.04 20.83
CA GLN A 74 46.98 -48.69 20.96
C GLN A 74 46.03 -47.57 20.48
N ASN A 75 45.27 -47.80 19.40
CA ASN A 75 44.45 -46.73 18.79
C ASN A 75 43.16 -47.24 18.12
N ASN A 76 42.77 -48.49 18.36
CA ASN A 76 41.60 -49.16 17.79
C ASN A 76 41.46 -49.05 16.25
N SER A 77 42.56 -48.82 15.52
CA SER A 77 42.51 -48.66 14.06
C SER A 77 42.34 -49.99 13.33
N PHE A 78 42.91 -51.07 13.88
CA PHE A 78 42.77 -52.41 13.35
C PHE A 78 41.78 -53.23 14.19
N ASN A 79 40.92 -54.00 13.54
CA ASN A 79 40.07 -54.99 14.19
C ASN A 79 40.83 -56.29 14.50
N SER A 80 41.83 -56.63 13.67
CA SER A 80 42.77 -57.71 13.95
C SER A 80 44.16 -57.40 13.41
N VAL A 81 45.20 -57.94 14.04
CA VAL A 81 46.60 -57.80 13.61
C VAL A 81 47.21 -59.18 13.51
N LEU A 82 48.06 -59.38 12.51
CA LEU A 82 48.66 -60.66 12.13
C LEU A 82 50.14 -60.46 11.83
N ILE A 83 50.97 -61.41 12.25
CA ILE A 83 52.35 -61.56 11.79
C ILE A 83 52.42 -62.88 11.02
N LEU A 84 52.89 -62.82 9.77
CA LEU A 84 53.04 -63.98 8.89
C LEU A 84 54.52 -64.21 8.57
N ASN A 85 54.92 -65.46 8.39
CA ASN A 85 56.22 -65.81 7.84
C ASN A 85 56.25 -65.65 6.30
N ALA A 86 57.40 -65.95 5.68
CA ALA A 86 57.59 -65.82 4.23
C ALA A 86 56.66 -66.70 3.38
N GLU A 87 56.15 -67.81 3.94
CA GLU A 87 55.19 -68.71 3.29
C GLU A 87 53.72 -68.36 3.57
N GLY A 88 53.45 -67.31 4.35
CA GLY A 88 52.10 -66.88 4.71
C GLY A 88 51.47 -67.62 5.90
N ARG A 89 52.28 -68.34 6.69
CA ARG A 89 51.87 -68.99 7.94
C ARG A 89 51.82 -67.98 9.07
N VAL A 90 50.73 -67.98 9.84
CA VAL A 90 50.52 -67.06 10.97
C VAL A 90 51.42 -67.46 12.14
N LEU A 91 52.29 -66.53 12.53
CA LEU A 91 53.17 -66.65 13.70
C LEU A 91 52.52 -66.09 14.96
N ALA A 92 51.78 -64.98 14.84
CA ALA A 92 51.03 -64.38 15.93
C ALA A 92 49.81 -63.62 15.41
N ASN A 93 48.79 -63.49 16.25
CA ASN A 93 47.58 -62.73 15.96
C ASN A 93 46.98 -62.08 17.21
N ALA A 94 46.32 -60.94 17.01
CA ALA A 94 45.42 -60.33 17.97
C ALA A 94 44.10 -59.96 17.29
N PRO A 95 42.92 -60.15 17.92
CA PRO A 95 42.72 -60.80 19.21
C PRO A 95 43.00 -62.32 19.16
N HIS A 96 43.46 -62.90 20.28
CA HIS A 96 43.86 -64.32 20.36
C HIS A 96 42.71 -65.28 20.03
N GLN A 97 41.46 -64.87 20.24
CA GLN A 97 40.23 -65.64 19.99
C GLN A 97 40.04 -66.05 18.51
N LEU A 98 40.78 -65.46 17.57
CA LEU A 98 40.69 -65.85 16.16
C LEU A 98 41.31 -67.24 15.87
N SER A 99 42.11 -67.81 16.79
CA SER A 99 42.72 -69.15 16.67
C SER A 99 43.42 -69.42 15.32
N LEU A 100 44.11 -68.41 14.78
CA LEU A 100 44.74 -68.48 13.46
C LEU A 100 46.21 -68.94 13.50
N ILE A 101 46.83 -69.03 14.68
CA ILE A 101 48.25 -69.38 14.83
C ILE A 101 48.54 -70.71 14.14
N GLY A 102 49.58 -70.75 13.32
CA GLY A 102 50.01 -71.94 12.59
C GLY A 102 49.25 -72.23 11.30
N THR A 103 48.14 -71.53 11.02
CA THR A 103 47.40 -71.65 9.75
C THR A 103 48.07 -70.83 8.64
N THR A 104 47.91 -71.26 7.39
CA THR A 104 48.38 -70.50 6.22
C THR A 104 47.23 -69.72 5.62
N LEU A 105 47.34 -68.39 5.62
CA LEU A 105 46.31 -67.53 5.05
C LEU A 105 46.48 -67.40 3.53
N ARG A 106 45.36 -67.49 2.82
CA ARG A 106 45.28 -67.39 1.36
C ARG A 106 44.29 -66.32 0.88
N GLY A 107 43.95 -65.36 1.74
CA GLY A 107 43.10 -64.24 1.37
C GLY A 107 43.77 -63.36 0.31
N GLU A 108 42.97 -62.70 -0.53
CA GLU A 108 43.48 -61.86 -1.63
C GLU A 108 44.49 -60.82 -1.14
N GLY A 109 44.17 -60.11 -0.05
CA GLY A 109 45.08 -59.12 0.54
C GLY A 109 46.39 -59.71 1.04
N THR A 110 46.35 -60.85 1.72
CA THR A 110 47.57 -61.54 2.19
C THR A 110 48.43 -62.06 1.04
N GLN A 111 47.82 -62.62 -0.01
CA GLN A 111 48.53 -63.09 -1.19
C GLN A 111 49.16 -61.94 -1.97
N LEU A 112 48.44 -60.82 -2.12
CA LEU A 112 48.96 -59.62 -2.75
C LEU A 112 50.21 -59.12 -2.02
N ALA A 113 50.16 -59.04 -0.69
CA ALA A 113 51.28 -58.59 0.13
C ALA A 113 52.50 -59.52 0.07
N LEU A 114 52.29 -60.84 0.13
CA LEU A 114 53.36 -61.85 0.00
C LEU A 114 54.02 -61.81 -1.39
N LYS A 115 53.24 -61.53 -2.43
CA LYS A 115 53.71 -61.44 -3.82
C LYS A 115 54.49 -60.16 -4.09
N THR A 116 53.98 -59.00 -3.65
CA THR A 116 54.60 -57.71 -3.94
C THR A 116 55.79 -57.41 -3.04
N ARG A 117 55.79 -57.93 -1.80
CA ARG A 117 56.81 -57.67 -0.76
C ARG A 117 57.07 -56.18 -0.55
N LYS A 118 56.02 -55.38 -0.69
CA LYS A 118 56.01 -53.92 -0.50
C LYS A 118 54.86 -53.56 0.46
N PRO A 119 54.85 -52.35 1.03
CA PRO A 119 53.67 -51.85 1.73
C PRO A 119 52.45 -51.93 0.82
N VAL A 120 51.36 -52.51 1.31
CA VAL A 120 50.14 -52.76 0.53
C VAL A 120 48.93 -52.37 1.35
N VAL A 121 47.95 -51.76 0.68
CA VAL A 121 46.56 -51.67 1.10
C VAL A 121 45.75 -52.49 0.09
N SER A 122 45.09 -53.55 0.55
CA SER A 122 44.33 -54.43 -0.35
C SER A 122 43.04 -53.75 -0.82
N PRO A 123 42.48 -54.16 -1.97
CA PRO A 123 41.05 -53.93 -2.21
C PRO A 123 40.21 -54.63 -1.12
N PRO A 124 38.94 -54.26 -0.95
CA PRO A 124 38.03 -54.96 -0.04
C PRO A 124 37.80 -56.41 -0.49
N TYR A 125 37.98 -57.37 0.43
CA TYR A 125 37.75 -58.79 0.15
C TYR A 125 37.15 -59.51 1.37
N LEU A 126 36.55 -60.68 1.13
CA LEU A 126 36.01 -61.53 2.20
C LEU A 126 37.13 -62.36 2.83
N SER A 127 37.25 -62.29 4.15
CA SER A 127 38.17 -63.12 4.91
C SER A 127 37.73 -64.59 4.91
N ALA A 128 38.63 -65.48 5.38
CA ALA A 128 38.29 -66.89 5.62
C ALA A 128 37.13 -67.07 6.63
N THR A 129 36.86 -66.07 7.47
CA THR A 129 35.74 -66.07 8.43
C THR A 129 34.49 -65.40 7.86
N GLY A 130 34.45 -65.07 6.56
CA GLY A 130 33.32 -64.39 5.92
C GLY A 130 33.17 -62.91 6.26
N ARG A 131 34.18 -62.27 6.88
CA ARG A 131 34.14 -60.84 7.19
C ARG A 131 34.68 -60.03 6.02
N LEU A 132 33.94 -59.02 5.55
CA LEU A 132 34.43 -58.08 4.55
C LEU A 132 35.43 -57.12 5.18
N LEU A 133 36.65 -57.09 4.66
CA LEU A 133 37.75 -56.34 5.26
C LEU A 133 38.69 -55.73 4.23
N ILE A 134 39.51 -54.79 4.72
CA ILE A 134 40.67 -54.24 4.04
C ILE A 134 41.91 -54.63 4.84
N PHE A 135 42.93 -55.15 4.16
CA PHE A 135 44.18 -55.58 4.78
C PHE A 135 45.30 -54.61 4.44
N LEU A 136 45.91 -54.04 5.47
CA LEU A 136 47.10 -53.20 5.38
C LEU A 136 48.28 -54.02 5.86
N SER A 137 49.37 -54.03 5.10
CA SER A 137 50.55 -54.83 5.44
C SER A 137 51.85 -54.11 5.12
N HIS A 138 52.86 -54.39 5.93
CA HIS A 138 54.24 -54.00 5.69
C HIS A 138 55.16 -55.23 5.71
N PRO A 139 56.06 -55.38 4.72
CA PRO A 139 57.01 -56.49 4.70
C PRO A 139 58.04 -56.37 5.82
N ILE A 140 58.55 -57.52 6.28
CA ILE A 140 59.62 -57.64 7.27
C ILE A 140 60.84 -58.21 6.56
N PHE A 141 61.96 -57.49 6.63
CA PHE A 141 63.25 -57.89 6.11
C PHE A 141 64.25 -57.98 7.27
N ASP A 142 65.19 -58.93 7.22
CA ASP A 142 66.32 -58.96 8.16
C ASP A 142 67.38 -57.87 7.82
N ALA A 143 68.43 -57.79 8.64
CA ALA A 143 69.51 -56.81 8.45
C ALA A 143 70.26 -57.01 7.12
N GLU A 144 70.26 -58.24 6.59
CA GLU A 144 70.86 -58.64 5.33
C GLU A 144 69.93 -58.41 4.12
N GLY A 145 68.69 -57.96 4.35
CA GLY A 145 67.71 -57.66 3.31
C GLY A 145 66.88 -58.87 2.82
N ASN A 146 66.97 -60.02 3.49
CA ASN A 146 66.15 -61.19 3.18
C ASN A 146 64.73 -61.02 3.71
N TYR A 147 63.75 -61.36 2.88
CA TYR A 147 62.34 -61.35 3.25
C TYR A 147 62.04 -62.43 4.28
N LYS A 148 61.54 -62.05 5.46
CA LYS A 148 61.16 -62.98 6.55
C LYS A 148 59.66 -63.19 6.68
N GLY A 149 58.86 -62.30 6.09
CA GLY A 149 57.41 -62.33 6.21
C GLY A 149 56.82 -60.94 6.23
N LEU A 150 55.67 -60.76 6.89
CA LEU A 150 54.99 -59.48 6.95
C LEU A 150 54.26 -59.29 8.29
N VAL A 151 54.05 -58.04 8.64
CA VAL A 151 53.09 -57.63 9.68
C VAL A 151 51.94 -56.92 8.99
N GLY A 152 50.71 -57.22 9.39
CA GLY A 152 49.55 -56.58 8.80
C GLY A 152 48.37 -56.49 9.74
N GLY A 153 47.55 -55.47 9.53
CA GLY A 153 46.33 -55.21 10.24
C GLY A 153 45.12 -55.28 9.30
N SER A 154 44.01 -55.81 9.80
CA SER A 154 42.74 -55.84 9.09
C SER A 154 41.79 -54.82 9.67
N ILE A 155 41.10 -54.09 8.79
CA ILE A 155 39.98 -53.20 9.11
C ILE A 155 38.71 -53.88 8.61
N TYR A 156 37.81 -54.22 9.51
CA TYR A 156 36.54 -54.86 9.17
C TYR A 156 35.50 -53.80 8.83
N LEU A 157 34.95 -53.83 7.63
CA LEU A 157 34.13 -52.72 7.12
C LEU A 157 32.73 -52.63 7.76
N HIS A 158 32.23 -53.75 8.29
CA HIS A 158 30.94 -53.81 8.99
C HIS A 158 31.05 -53.66 10.51
N GLU A 159 32.26 -53.56 11.06
CA GLU A 159 32.49 -53.43 12.51
C GLU A 159 33.04 -52.04 12.84
N PRO A 160 32.80 -51.51 14.06
CA PRO A 160 33.31 -50.20 14.46
C PRO A 160 34.84 -50.21 14.52
N ASN A 161 35.46 -49.16 13.99
CA ASN A 161 36.90 -48.91 14.00
C ASN A 161 37.16 -47.40 13.77
N SER A 162 38.41 -46.98 13.85
CA SER A 162 38.79 -45.56 13.68
C SER A 162 38.50 -44.98 12.29
N LEU A 163 38.49 -45.81 11.23
CA LEU A 163 38.07 -45.38 9.88
C LEU A 163 36.56 -45.08 9.86
N ASN A 164 35.74 -45.93 10.47
CA ASN A 164 34.30 -45.67 10.62
C ASN A 164 34.02 -44.42 11.45
N ALA A 165 34.83 -44.13 12.47
CA ALA A 165 34.72 -42.89 13.25
C ALA A 165 35.08 -41.66 12.38
N LEU A 166 36.20 -41.72 11.64
CA LEU A 166 36.64 -40.64 10.73
C LEU A 166 35.58 -40.31 9.66
N LEU A 167 35.01 -41.34 9.04
CA LEU A 167 34.02 -41.19 7.96
C LEU A 167 32.57 -41.00 8.48
N GLY A 168 32.33 -41.32 9.75
CA GLY A 168 31.00 -41.38 10.37
C GLY A 168 30.66 -40.24 11.32
N GLU A 169 31.64 -39.51 11.88
CA GLU A 169 31.41 -38.38 12.80
C GLU A 169 30.90 -37.12 12.09
N HIS A 170 29.70 -37.19 11.51
CA HIS A 170 29.09 -36.05 10.84
C HIS A 170 27.68 -35.75 11.35
N PHE A 171 27.48 -34.48 11.71
CA PHE A 171 26.28 -33.95 12.38
C PHE A 171 25.12 -33.64 11.42
N TYR A 172 25.08 -34.23 10.23
CA TYR A 172 23.99 -34.01 9.28
C TYR A 172 22.76 -34.85 9.68
N ARG A 173 21.82 -34.23 10.41
CA ARG A 173 20.50 -34.80 10.72
C ARG A 173 19.48 -34.61 9.59
N ASP A 174 19.91 -34.04 8.48
CA ASP A 174 19.08 -33.46 7.43
C ASP A 174 19.02 -34.32 6.16
N GLY A 175 19.42 -35.60 6.26
CA GLY A 175 19.43 -36.52 5.12
C GLY A 175 20.68 -36.42 4.25
N SER A 176 21.62 -35.50 4.54
CA SER A 176 22.95 -35.54 3.94
C SER A 176 23.73 -36.74 4.46
N TYR A 177 24.56 -37.34 3.61
CA TYR A 177 25.39 -38.47 4.00
C TYR A 177 26.62 -38.61 3.11
N ILE A 178 27.57 -39.39 3.60
CA ILE A 178 28.81 -39.73 2.91
C ILE A 178 28.80 -41.20 2.55
N TYR A 179 29.45 -41.52 1.45
CA TYR A 179 29.86 -42.86 1.13
C TYR A 179 31.23 -42.87 0.45
N VAL A 180 31.94 -43.97 0.58
CA VAL A 180 33.28 -44.17 0.01
C VAL A 180 33.25 -45.40 -0.87
N VAL A 181 33.89 -45.33 -2.03
CA VAL A 181 34.02 -46.41 -2.99
C VAL A 181 35.47 -46.75 -3.27
N ASP A 182 35.76 -48.01 -3.59
CA ASP A 182 37.07 -48.41 -4.12
C ASP A 182 37.19 -48.13 -5.63
N GLN A 183 38.36 -48.43 -6.20
CA GLN A 183 38.63 -48.34 -7.65
C GLN A 183 37.71 -49.22 -8.52
N HIS A 184 37.03 -50.20 -7.94
CA HIS A 184 36.07 -51.09 -8.60
C HIS A 184 34.61 -50.68 -8.35
N LYS A 185 34.39 -49.46 -7.83
CA LYS A 185 33.07 -48.90 -7.52
C LYS A 185 32.32 -49.65 -6.41
N ARG A 186 33.05 -50.41 -5.59
CA ARG A 186 32.52 -51.13 -4.44
C ARG A 186 32.43 -50.21 -3.24
N LEU A 187 31.29 -50.19 -2.55
CA LEU A 187 31.10 -49.41 -1.33
C LEU A 187 31.99 -49.93 -0.19
N ILE A 188 32.91 -49.08 0.27
CA ILE A 188 33.76 -49.31 1.45
C ILE A 188 33.07 -48.79 2.71
N PHE A 189 32.41 -47.64 2.59
CA PHE A 189 31.70 -46.99 3.69
C PHE A 189 30.37 -46.44 3.17
N HIS A 190 29.32 -46.61 3.95
CA HIS A 190 28.00 -46.05 3.68
C HIS A 190 27.21 -45.97 4.98
N ARG A 191 26.35 -44.96 5.13
CA ARG A 191 25.48 -44.78 6.32
C ARG A 191 24.60 -46.01 6.60
N ASP A 192 24.08 -46.60 5.54
CA ASP A 192 23.41 -47.91 5.58
C ASP A 192 24.44 -49.03 5.45
N VAL A 193 24.72 -49.68 6.57
CA VAL A 193 25.76 -50.72 6.72
C VAL A 193 25.49 -51.94 5.84
N ALA A 194 24.22 -52.23 5.50
CA ALA A 194 23.86 -53.37 4.66
C ALA A 194 24.32 -53.22 3.21
N ARG A 195 24.63 -52.00 2.77
CA ARG A 195 25.09 -51.69 1.40
C ARG A 195 26.61 -51.78 1.25
N ILE A 196 27.35 -51.84 2.34
CA ILE A 196 28.81 -51.95 2.30
C ILE A 196 29.17 -53.27 1.59
N GLY A 197 30.04 -53.19 0.58
CA GLY A 197 30.40 -54.31 -0.29
C GLY A 197 29.64 -54.39 -1.62
N GLU A 198 28.55 -53.64 -1.80
CA GLU A 198 27.80 -53.52 -3.07
C GLU A 198 28.64 -52.79 -4.12
N VAL A 199 28.63 -53.27 -5.38
CA VAL A 199 29.26 -52.59 -6.51
C VAL A 199 28.22 -51.73 -7.21
N ILE A 200 28.49 -50.43 -7.30
CA ILE A 200 27.53 -49.45 -7.84
C ILE A 200 27.87 -49.13 -9.29
N HIS A 201 26.85 -49.15 -10.14
CA HIS A 201 26.94 -48.77 -11.54
C HIS A 201 25.96 -47.62 -11.86
N GLY A 202 26.29 -46.80 -12.86
CA GLY A 202 25.41 -45.73 -13.36
C GLY A 202 25.23 -44.55 -12.40
N ASN A 203 26.18 -44.32 -11.50
CA ASN A 203 26.19 -43.15 -10.64
C ASN A 203 27.28 -42.17 -11.14
N PRO A 204 26.90 -40.99 -11.67
CA PRO A 204 27.84 -40.06 -12.28
C PRO A 204 28.99 -39.61 -11.37
N ALA A 205 28.72 -39.41 -10.07
CA ALA A 205 29.76 -39.02 -9.12
C ALA A 205 30.75 -40.15 -8.83
N ILE A 206 30.28 -41.40 -8.77
CA ILE A 206 31.15 -42.58 -8.64
C ILE A 206 31.99 -42.76 -9.91
N ASP A 207 31.37 -42.60 -11.08
CA ASP A 207 32.06 -42.76 -12.36
C ASP A 207 33.15 -41.71 -12.57
N ALA A 208 32.91 -40.46 -12.19
CA ALA A 208 33.88 -39.37 -12.25
C ALA A 208 35.02 -39.54 -11.22
N VAL A 209 34.68 -39.84 -9.95
CA VAL A 209 35.71 -39.99 -8.91
C VAL A 209 36.61 -41.20 -9.16
N SER A 210 36.08 -42.29 -9.73
CA SER A 210 36.89 -43.46 -10.13
C SER A 210 37.86 -43.15 -11.28
N GLN A 211 37.64 -42.08 -12.05
CA GLN A 211 38.56 -41.58 -13.08
C GLN A 211 39.60 -40.60 -12.51
N GLY A 212 39.56 -40.32 -11.20
CA GLY A 212 40.46 -39.37 -10.54
C GLY A 212 40.00 -37.92 -10.63
N GLU A 213 38.74 -37.67 -10.97
CA GLU A 213 38.18 -36.32 -11.01
C GLU A 213 37.72 -35.86 -9.62
N SER A 214 37.89 -34.57 -9.33
CA SER A 214 37.32 -33.92 -8.15
C SER A 214 36.43 -32.77 -8.57
N ASP A 215 35.13 -32.91 -8.32
CA ASP A 215 34.16 -31.88 -8.66
C ASP A 215 32.86 -31.99 -7.85
N ALA A 216 31.87 -31.18 -8.22
CA ALA A 216 30.50 -31.24 -7.72
C ALA A 216 29.49 -31.32 -8.86
N LEU A 217 28.41 -32.07 -8.66
CA LEU A 217 27.31 -32.15 -9.60
C LEU A 217 25.98 -32.44 -8.90
N SER A 218 24.88 -32.11 -9.58
CA SER A 218 23.56 -32.57 -9.14
C SER A 218 23.28 -33.94 -9.73
N LEU A 219 22.81 -34.87 -8.88
CA LEU A 219 22.45 -36.22 -9.28
C LEU A 219 21.20 -36.68 -8.55
N ARG A 220 20.66 -37.80 -8.99
CA ARG A 220 19.57 -38.49 -8.29
C ARG A 220 20.11 -39.75 -7.62
N ASN A 221 19.85 -39.92 -6.33
CA ASN A 221 20.30 -41.12 -5.62
C ASN A 221 19.42 -42.34 -5.99
N VAL A 222 19.81 -43.52 -5.48
CA VAL A 222 19.09 -44.79 -5.71
C VAL A 222 17.63 -44.75 -5.24
N LYS A 223 17.29 -43.87 -4.29
CA LYS A 223 15.92 -43.68 -3.79
C LYS A 223 15.11 -42.67 -4.61
N GLY A 224 15.65 -42.14 -5.71
CA GLY A 224 14.97 -41.13 -6.53
C GLY A 224 14.93 -39.74 -5.90
N VAL A 225 15.82 -39.42 -4.96
CA VAL A 225 15.92 -38.09 -4.33
C VAL A 225 16.98 -37.28 -5.07
N ASP A 226 16.67 -36.03 -5.40
CA ASP A 226 17.62 -35.08 -5.98
C ASP A 226 18.63 -34.63 -4.93
N MET A 227 19.90 -34.82 -5.26
CA MET A 227 21.04 -34.56 -4.41
C MET A 227 22.00 -33.57 -5.09
N LEU A 228 22.67 -32.79 -4.26
CA LEU A 228 23.83 -31.99 -4.62
C LEU A 228 25.05 -32.74 -4.08
N ALA A 229 25.85 -33.32 -4.96
CA ALA A 229 26.97 -34.18 -4.61
C ALA A 229 28.30 -33.48 -4.90
N GLY A 230 29.25 -33.60 -3.98
CA GLY A 230 30.66 -33.28 -4.18
C GLY A 230 31.49 -34.54 -4.00
N PHE A 231 32.53 -34.71 -4.81
CA PHE A 231 33.35 -35.90 -4.82
C PHE A 231 34.83 -35.58 -4.99
N ALA A 232 35.67 -36.41 -4.38
CA ALA A 232 37.11 -36.28 -4.44
C ALA A 232 37.80 -37.65 -4.35
N PRO A 233 38.83 -37.89 -5.17
CA PRO A 233 39.62 -39.11 -5.10
C PRO A 233 40.68 -38.98 -4.01
N SER A 234 40.97 -40.11 -3.36
CA SER A 234 42.14 -40.30 -2.52
C SER A 234 43.33 -40.67 -3.42
N SER A 235 44.47 -40.05 -3.17
CA SER A 235 45.64 -40.17 -4.05
C SER A 235 46.36 -41.52 -3.87
N ASP A 236 46.43 -42.02 -2.64
CA ASP A 236 47.28 -43.17 -2.30
C ASP A 236 46.56 -44.52 -2.45
N VAL A 237 45.30 -44.61 -2.02
CA VAL A 237 44.52 -45.88 -2.03
C VAL A 237 43.49 -45.97 -3.15
N LYS A 238 43.40 -44.95 -4.01
CA LYS A 238 42.45 -44.87 -5.14
C LYS A 238 41.00 -45.06 -4.71
N TRP A 239 40.65 -44.54 -3.54
CA TRP A 239 39.27 -44.51 -3.08
C TRP A 239 38.58 -43.24 -3.59
N GLY A 240 37.29 -43.33 -3.84
CA GLY A 240 36.45 -42.16 -4.14
C GLY A 240 35.61 -41.81 -2.92
N VAL A 241 35.73 -40.58 -2.42
CA VAL A 241 34.88 -40.06 -1.35
C VAL A 241 33.78 -39.22 -1.98
N VAL A 242 32.52 -39.53 -1.66
CA VAL A 242 31.36 -38.76 -2.12
C VAL A 242 30.54 -38.25 -0.95
N VAL A 243 30.31 -36.95 -0.94
CA VAL A 243 29.48 -36.24 0.02
C VAL A 243 28.26 -35.71 -0.71
N GLN A 244 27.06 -35.91 -0.19
CA GLN A 244 25.87 -35.39 -0.82
C GLN A 244 24.80 -34.93 0.15
N SER A 245 24.06 -33.90 -0.26
CA SER A 245 22.95 -33.29 0.48
C SER A 245 21.68 -33.25 -0.36
N PRO A 246 20.49 -33.52 0.21
CA PRO A 246 19.23 -33.42 -0.54
C PRO A 246 18.99 -31.98 -0.98
N THR A 247 18.68 -31.76 -2.27
CA THR A 247 18.42 -30.42 -2.81
C THR A 247 17.27 -29.74 -2.09
N LYS A 248 16.22 -30.49 -1.73
CA LYS A 248 15.07 -29.95 -0.99
C LYS A 248 15.47 -29.34 0.36
N VAL A 249 16.37 -29.99 1.09
CA VAL A 249 16.82 -29.55 2.42
C VAL A 249 17.63 -28.26 2.32
N VAL A 250 18.50 -28.16 1.31
CA VAL A 250 19.24 -26.93 1.01
C VAL A 250 18.28 -25.78 0.65
N LEU A 251 17.20 -26.07 -0.06
CA LEU A 251 16.21 -25.07 -0.46
C LEU A 251 15.14 -24.77 0.59
N ASP A 252 14.93 -25.63 1.59
CA ASP A 252 13.97 -25.39 2.67
C ASP A 252 14.39 -24.15 3.49
N GLU A 253 15.69 -23.86 3.60
CA GLU A 253 16.21 -22.64 4.23
C GLU A 253 15.69 -21.36 3.54
N LEU A 254 15.55 -21.39 2.21
CA LEU A 254 14.98 -20.30 1.41
C LEU A 254 13.50 -20.06 1.77
N THR A 255 12.72 -21.12 1.98
CA THR A 255 11.29 -21.00 2.30
C THR A 255 11.06 -20.37 3.67
N VAL A 256 11.93 -20.70 4.64
CA VAL A 256 11.89 -20.12 5.98
C VAL A 256 12.27 -18.64 5.95
N LEU A 257 13.30 -18.27 5.18
CA LEU A 257 13.70 -16.87 4.98
C LEU A 257 12.59 -16.06 4.30
N LEU A 258 12.03 -16.58 3.20
CA LEU A 258 10.93 -15.93 2.49
C LEU A 258 9.70 -15.74 3.40
N GLY A 259 9.36 -16.75 4.20
CA GLY A 259 8.27 -16.67 5.17
C GLY A 259 8.49 -15.58 6.23
N LYS A 260 9.72 -15.42 6.74
CA LYS A 260 10.09 -14.35 7.67
C LYS A 260 9.98 -12.97 7.01
N VAL A 261 10.49 -12.82 5.79
CA VAL A 261 10.41 -11.58 5.02
C VAL A 261 8.95 -11.19 4.79
N LEU A 262 8.13 -12.10 4.27
CA LEU A 262 6.70 -11.85 4.03
C LEU A 262 5.98 -11.46 5.33
N ARG A 263 6.18 -12.22 6.41
CA ARG A 263 5.54 -11.94 7.71
C ARG A 263 5.91 -10.55 8.25
N ASN A 264 7.15 -10.11 8.05
CA ASN A 264 7.61 -8.80 8.53
C ASN A 264 7.21 -7.66 7.58
N SER A 265 7.16 -7.89 6.27
CA SER A 265 6.86 -6.87 5.27
C SER A 265 5.36 -6.61 5.08
N ILE A 266 4.49 -7.62 5.22
CA ILE A 266 3.03 -7.46 5.09
C ILE A 266 2.45 -6.39 6.03
N PRO A 267 2.72 -6.38 7.35
CA PRO A 267 2.13 -5.38 8.24
C PRO A 267 2.61 -3.96 7.90
N PHE A 268 3.88 -3.80 7.50
CA PHE A 268 4.40 -2.52 7.03
C PHE A 268 3.71 -2.07 5.74
N PHE A 269 3.55 -2.98 4.77
CA PHE A 269 2.82 -2.69 3.53
C PHE A 269 1.38 -2.27 3.81
N LEU A 270 0.66 -2.98 4.69
CA LEU A 270 -0.70 -2.63 5.09
C LEU A 270 -0.76 -1.28 5.79
N ALA A 271 0.19 -0.97 6.69
CA ALA A 271 0.27 0.32 7.36
C ALA A 271 0.45 1.47 6.35
N VAL A 272 1.30 1.27 5.34
CA VAL A 272 1.49 2.25 4.24
C VAL A 272 0.21 2.40 3.43
N GLN A 273 -0.50 1.31 3.09
CA GLN A 273 -1.78 1.40 2.37
C GLN A 273 -2.85 2.14 3.18
N ILE A 274 -2.93 1.87 4.49
CA ILE A 274 -3.83 2.58 5.40
C ILE A 274 -3.47 4.06 5.46
N LEU A 275 -2.18 4.40 5.56
CA LEU A 275 -1.71 5.78 5.55
C LEU A 275 -2.05 6.51 4.25
N ILE A 276 -1.81 5.87 3.10
CA ILE A 276 -2.18 6.41 1.77
C ILE A 276 -3.69 6.66 1.72
N TRP A 277 -4.50 5.70 2.16
CA TRP A 277 -5.95 5.83 2.21
C TRP A 277 -6.41 6.98 3.12
N MET A 278 -5.81 7.10 4.31
CA MET A 278 -6.09 8.19 5.26
C MET A 278 -5.74 9.55 4.64
N LEU A 279 -4.56 9.70 4.03
CA LEU A 279 -4.14 10.93 3.37
C LEU A 279 -5.05 11.28 2.19
N ALA A 280 -5.41 10.30 1.36
CA ALA A 280 -6.34 10.49 0.26
C ALA A 280 -7.70 11.02 0.74
N MET A 281 -8.24 10.46 1.84
CA MET A 281 -9.48 10.97 2.44
C MET A 281 -9.32 12.37 3.03
N LEU A 282 -8.19 12.66 3.67
CA LEU A 282 -7.89 13.96 4.28
C LEU A 282 -7.81 15.06 3.21
N ILE A 283 -7.24 14.76 2.04
CA ILE A 283 -7.19 15.66 0.88
C ILE A 283 -8.59 15.78 0.23
N ALA A 284 -9.30 14.69 0.02
CA ALA A 284 -10.59 14.70 -0.70
C ALA A 284 -11.75 15.32 0.10
N LYS A 285 -11.74 15.23 1.44
CA LYS A 285 -12.85 15.68 2.31
C LYS A 285 -13.27 17.15 2.09
N PRO A 286 -12.37 18.16 2.15
CA PRO A 286 -12.77 19.55 1.93
C PRO A 286 -13.26 19.82 0.51
N LEU A 287 -12.68 19.19 -0.53
CA LEU A 287 -13.20 19.29 -1.90
C LEU A 287 -14.62 18.75 -2.01
N ARG A 288 -14.88 17.58 -1.43
CA ARG A 288 -16.22 16.98 -1.43
C ARG A 288 -17.23 17.85 -0.67
N GLN A 289 -16.82 18.48 0.43
CA GLN A 289 -17.65 19.41 1.19
C GLN A 289 -17.98 20.67 0.37
N LEU A 290 -16.99 21.29 -0.29
CA LEU A 290 -17.22 22.44 -1.18
C LEU A 290 -18.11 22.07 -2.37
N ALA A 291 -17.86 20.94 -3.02
CA ALA A 291 -18.65 20.46 -4.16
C ALA A 291 -20.12 20.22 -3.78
N ARG A 292 -20.40 19.71 -2.57
CA ARG A 292 -21.78 19.54 -2.08
C ARG A 292 -22.52 20.86 -1.83
N GLN A 293 -21.81 21.97 -1.62
CA GLN A 293 -22.45 23.29 -1.45
C GLN A 293 -22.74 23.98 -2.79
N ALA A 294 -22.06 23.59 -3.88
CA ALA A 294 -22.19 24.24 -5.18
C ALA A 294 -23.63 24.25 -5.77
N PRO A 295 -24.48 23.23 -5.59
CA PRO A 295 -25.88 23.27 -6.05
C PRO A 295 -26.79 24.19 -5.22
N HIS A 296 -26.35 24.67 -4.05
CA HIS A 296 -27.18 25.42 -3.09
C HIS A 296 -26.71 26.87 -2.92
N LEU A 297 -26.04 27.42 -3.95
CA LEU A 297 -25.47 28.77 -3.94
C LEU A 297 -26.53 29.87 -3.82
N ASP A 298 -27.76 29.62 -4.25
CA ASP A 298 -28.85 30.60 -4.20
C ASP A 298 -29.53 30.69 -2.82
N SER A 299 -29.14 29.84 -1.87
CA SER A 299 -29.71 29.87 -0.52
C SER A 299 -29.16 31.05 0.29
N ALA A 300 -30.02 31.67 1.11
CA ALA A 300 -29.64 32.79 1.98
C ALA A 300 -28.44 32.48 2.91
N ASN A 301 -28.23 31.19 3.22
CA ASN A 301 -27.17 30.69 4.09
C ASN A 301 -25.99 30.06 3.32
N ALA A 302 -25.90 30.22 1.99
CA ALA A 302 -24.83 29.63 1.19
C ALA A 302 -23.45 30.12 1.61
N SER A 303 -23.31 31.41 1.89
CA SER A 303 -22.05 32.03 2.31
C SER A 303 -21.54 31.50 3.65
N SER A 304 -22.43 31.36 4.65
CA SER A 304 -22.08 30.86 5.98
C SER A 304 -21.71 29.37 5.95
N ARG A 305 -22.44 28.55 5.19
CA ARG A 305 -22.13 27.12 5.01
C ARG A 305 -20.78 26.88 4.34
N ILE A 306 -20.45 27.65 3.29
CA ILE A 306 -19.15 27.56 2.62
C ILE A 306 -18.03 28.05 3.54
N ALA A 307 -18.27 29.11 4.32
CA ALA A 307 -17.30 29.64 5.27
C ALA A 307 -16.92 28.63 6.37
N GLN A 308 -17.82 27.74 6.77
CA GLN A 308 -17.56 26.69 7.76
C GLN A 308 -16.71 25.53 7.24
N VAL A 309 -16.55 25.37 5.91
CA VAL A 309 -15.74 24.28 5.34
C VAL A 309 -14.26 24.49 5.67
N HIS A 310 -13.64 23.50 6.32
CA HIS A 310 -12.25 23.56 6.75
C HIS A 310 -11.29 23.20 5.61
N ALA A 311 -10.92 24.20 4.82
CA ALA A 311 -10.04 24.08 3.66
C ALA A 311 -8.56 24.20 4.05
N TRP A 312 -7.98 23.10 4.55
CA TRP A 312 -6.66 23.08 5.19
C TRP A 312 -5.48 23.29 4.22
N TYR A 313 -5.63 22.91 2.95
CA TYR A 313 -4.57 22.99 1.95
C TYR A 313 -4.90 23.97 0.82
N PHE A 314 -3.86 24.38 0.11
CA PHE A 314 -3.87 25.54 -0.79
C PHE A 314 -5.01 25.52 -1.81
N GLU A 315 -5.14 24.46 -2.61
CA GLU A 315 -6.13 24.37 -3.69
C GLU A 315 -7.55 24.44 -3.15
N SER A 316 -7.86 23.70 -2.08
CA SER A 316 -9.19 23.75 -1.45
C SER A 316 -9.52 25.14 -0.91
N ARG A 317 -8.52 25.85 -0.38
CA ARG A 317 -8.67 27.22 0.13
C ARG A 317 -8.91 28.21 -1.01
N GLN A 318 -8.22 28.06 -2.14
CA GLN A 318 -8.43 28.88 -3.33
C GLN A 318 -9.85 28.72 -3.87
N ILE A 319 -10.34 27.47 -3.99
CA ILE A 319 -11.71 27.20 -4.45
C ILE A 319 -12.74 27.83 -3.49
N LYS A 320 -12.55 27.66 -2.17
CA LYS A 320 -13.43 28.27 -1.16
C LYS A 320 -13.49 29.80 -1.32
N LEU A 321 -12.34 30.46 -1.47
CA LEU A 321 -12.27 31.91 -1.65
C LEU A 321 -12.95 32.36 -2.95
N ALA A 322 -12.70 31.66 -4.06
CA ALA A 322 -13.32 31.95 -5.35
C ALA A 322 -14.85 31.85 -5.29
N MET A 323 -15.39 30.80 -4.65
CA MET A 323 -16.83 30.63 -4.45
C MET A 323 -17.45 31.76 -3.63
N LEU A 324 -16.83 32.13 -2.50
CA LEU A 324 -17.33 33.22 -1.64
C LEU A 324 -17.33 34.58 -2.36
N LEU A 325 -16.26 34.87 -3.12
CA LEU A 325 -16.19 36.09 -3.95
C LEU A 325 -17.23 36.10 -5.06
N GLY A 326 -17.46 34.94 -5.70
CA GLY A 326 -18.51 34.76 -6.71
C GLY A 326 -19.89 35.08 -6.14
N LEU A 327 -20.26 34.48 -5.00
CA LEU A 327 -21.53 34.73 -4.31
C LEU A 327 -21.73 36.21 -3.98
N LYS A 328 -20.70 36.87 -3.45
CA LYS A 328 -20.76 38.30 -3.12
C LYS A 328 -21.06 39.16 -4.35
N ARG A 329 -20.50 38.81 -5.51
CA ARG A 329 -20.78 39.52 -6.78
C ARG A 329 -22.20 39.30 -7.27
N VAL A 330 -22.70 38.06 -7.22
CA VAL A 330 -24.07 37.72 -7.63
C VAL A 330 -25.08 38.47 -6.76
N ASN A 331 -24.95 38.40 -5.43
CA ASN A 331 -25.87 39.09 -4.52
C ASN A 331 -25.90 40.60 -4.72
N ARG A 332 -24.73 41.24 -4.96
CA ARG A 332 -24.67 42.68 -5.26
C ARG A 332 -25.42 43.02 -6.55
N LYS A 333 -25.28 42.19 -7.60
CA LYS A 333 -25.95 42.42 -8.88
C LYS A 333 -27.47 42.26 -8.76
N ILE A 334 -27.94 41.27 -7.99
CA ILE A 334 -29.38 41.09 -7.68
C ILE A 334 -29.92 42.32 -6.93
N GLY A 335 -29.19 42.82 -5.94
CA GLY A 335 -29.60 44.02 -5.18
C GLY A 335 -29.79 45.26 -6.06
N VAL A 336 -28.85 45.54 -6.96
CA VAL A 336 -28.94 46.68 -7.89
C VAL A 336 -30.13 46.53 -8.85
N MET A 337 -30.33 45.35 -9.45
CA MET A 337 -31.45 45.10 -10.36
C MET A 337 -32.81 45.25 -9.68
N ASN A 338 -32.93 44.91 -8.39
CA ASN A 338 -34.18 45.07 -7.65
C ASN A 338 -34.56 46.54 -7.45
N VAL A 339 -33.59 47.43 -7.22
CA VAL A 339 -33.85 48.87 -7.09
C VAL A 339 -34.28 49.46 -8.43
N GLU A 340 -33.53 49.20 -9.50
CA GLU A 340 -33.85 49.69 -10.85
C GLU A 340 -35.21 49.19 -11.36
N ARG A 341 -35.67 48.02 -10.91
CA ARG A 341 -36.96 47.46 -11.33
C ARG A 341 -38.17 48.15 -10.68
N ASN A 342 -38.00 48.72 -9.49
CA ASN A 342 -39.12 49.15 -8.65
C ASN A 342 -39.26 50.69 -8.52
N THR A 343 -38.30 51.46 -9.02
CA THR A 343 -38.35 52.93 -9.02
C THR A 343 -38.57 53.53 -10.42
N ASP A 344 -39.08 54.75 -10.48
CA ASP A 344 -39.17 55.58 -11.67
C ASP A 344 -37.83 56.28 -11.91
N PRO A 345 -37.20 56.15 -13.09
CA PRO A 345 -35.85 56.66 -13.34
C PRO A 345 -35.77 58.19 -13.38
N LEU A 346 -36.87 58.90 -13.66
CA LEU A 346 -36.88 60.37 -13.71
C LEU A 346 -36.99 60.99 -12.31
N THR A 347 -37.95 60.50 -11.52
CA THR A 347 -38.35 61.11 -10.25
C THR A 347 -37.75 60.43 -9.02
N GLY A 348 -37.20 59.22 -9.17
CA GLY A 348 -36.68 58.38 -8.07
C GLY A 348 -37.76 57.82 -7.14
N LEU A 349 -39.04 58.09 -7.40
CA LEU A 349 -40.17 57.55 -6.65
C LEU A 349 -40.44 56.09 -7.00
N ASN A 350 -41.34 55.42 -6.27
CA ASN A 350 -41.75 54.06 -6.67
C ASN A 350 -42.48 54.11 -8.02
N ASN A 351 -42.19 53.15 -8.89
CA ASN A 351 -42.98 52.97 -10.10
C ASN A 351 -44.21 52.10 -9.82
N ARG A 352 -45.05 51.86 -10.83
CA ARG A 352 -46.24 51.00 -10.71
C ARG A 352 -45.96 49.59 -10.10
N ARG A 353 -44.77 49.02 -10.33
CA ARG A 353 -44.37 47.73 -9.74
C ARG A 353 -43.96 47.85 -8.28
N GLY A 354 -43.21 48.91 -7.93
CA GLY A 354 -42.89 49.25 -6.54
C GLY A 354 -44.16 49.46 -5.72
N MET A 355 -45.11 50.23 -6.27
CA MET A 355 -46.44 50.44 -5.68
C MET A 355 -47.16 49.12 -5.39
N ALA A 356 -47.29 48.24 -6.39
CA ALA A 356 -47.99 46.96 -6.23
C ALA A 356 -47.34 46.07 -5.15
N THR A 357 -46.01 46.11 -5.04
CA THR A 357 -45.26 45.36 -4.04
C THR A 357 -45.61 45.81 -2.62
N VAL A 358 -45.62 47.13 -2.37
CA VAL A 358 -45.94 47.69 -1.05
C VAL A 358 -47.42 47.52 -0.71
N LEU A 359 -48.33 47.73 -1.67
CA LEU A 359 -49.75 47.53 -1.45
C LEU A 359 -50.12 46.06 -1.17
N GLN A 360 -49.39 45.11 -1.75
CA GLN A 360 -49.56 43.70 -1.41
C GLN A 360 -49.13 43.44 0.03
N GLN A 361 -48.00 43.99 0.47
CA GLN A 361 -47.54 43.88 1.86
C GLN A 361 -48.57 44.45 2.84
N TRP A 362 -49.10 45.65 2.56
CA TRP A 362 -50.14 46.25 3.42
C TRP A 362 -51.46 45.48 3.42
N LYS A 363 -51.80 44.79 2.33
CA LYS A 363 -52.94 43.88 2.28
C LYS A 363 -52.73 42.67 3.21
N GLU A 364 -51.51 42.15 3.27
CA GLU A 364 -51.15 41.02 4.14
C GLU A 364 -51.11 41.41 5.62
N THR A 365 -50.80 42.68 5.93
CA THR A 365 -50.77 43.22 7.31
C THR A 365 -52.04 43.96 7.72
N ASP A 366 -53.07 43.99 6.87
CA ASP A 366 -54.34 44.69 7.08
C ASP A 366 -54.16 46.18 7.48
N THR A 367 -53.18 46.85 6.87
CA THR A 367 -52.80 48.24 7.22
C THR A 367 -53.70 49.25 6.50
N PRO A 368 -54.58 50.00 7.23
CA PRO A 368 -55.46 50.99 6.61
C PRO A 368 -54.67 52.14 5.99
N PHE A 369 -55.15 52.69 4.87
CA PHE A 369 -54.47 53.80 4.20
C PHE A 369 -55.43 54.74 3.47
N SER A 370 -55.05 56.02 3.41
CA SER A 370 -55.61 57.00 2.48
C SER A 370 -54.79 57.03 1.19
N VAL A 371 -55.44 57.14 0.04
CA VAL A 371 -54.77 57.33 -1.26
C VAL A 371 -55.18 58.66 -1.88
N LEU A 372 -54.17 59.38 -2.36
CA LEU A 372 -54.30 60.63 -3.10
C LEU A 372 -53.80 60.37 -4.52
N THR A 373 -54.69 60.42 -5.50
CA THR A 373 -54.31 60.41 -6.93
C THR A 373 -54.14 61.85 -7.38
N VAL A 374 -52.94 62.20 -7.85
CA VAL A 374 -52.50 63.56 -8.13
C VAL A 374 -52.11 63.67 -9.59
N ASP A 375 -52.55 64.75 -10.24
CA ASP A 375 -52.22 65.02 -11.64
C ASP A 375 -52.04 66.52 -11.88
N ILE A 376 -51.08 66.86 -12.74
CA ILE A 376 -50.74 68.24 -13.08
C ILE A 376 -51.75 68.81 -14.08
N ASP A 377 -52.46 69.86 -13.66
CA ASP A 377 -53.44 70.52 -14.48
C ASP A 377 -52.79 71.13 -15.73
N HIS A 378 -53.32 70.77 -16.90
CA HIS A 378 -52.85 71.24 -18.20
C HIS A 378 -51.37 70.92 -18.49
N PHE A 379 -50.81 69.83 -17.97
CA PHE A 379 -49.40 69.46 -18.21
C PHE A 379 -49.02 69.35 -19.69
N LYS A 380 -49.94 68.88 -20.56
CA LYS A 380 -49.72 68.90 -22.01
C LYS A 380 -49.38 70.32 -22.52
N ARG A 381 -50.03 71.37 -22.02
CA ARG A 381 -49.72 72.76 -22.38
C ARG A 381 -48.33 73.18 -21.88
N VAL A 382 -47.89 72.67 -20.73
CA VAL A 382 -46.52 72.88 -20.23
C VAL A 382 -45.52 72.29 -21.23
N ASN A 383 -45.72 71.04 -21.64
CA ASN A 383 -44.87 70.38 -22.64
C ASN A 383 -44.90 71.10 -24.00
N ASP A 384 -46.08 71.47 -24.48
CA ASP A 384 -46.26 72.13 -25.77
C ASP A 384 -45.63 73.54 -25.79
N THR A 385 -45.54 74.21 -24.63
CA THR A 385 -45.00 75.58 -24.52
C THR A 385 -43.51 75.62 -24.22
N TYR A 386 -43.02 74.75 -23.33
CA TYR A 386 -41.65 74.81 -22.80
C TYR A 386 -40.78 73.62 -23.22
N GLY A 387 -41.33 72.65 -23.94
CA GLY A 387 -40.66 71.42 -24.35
C GLY A 387 -40.67 70.34 -23.26
N HIS A 388 -40.44 69.10 -23.69
CA HIS A 388 -40.47 67.93 -22.81
C HIS A 388 -39.39 67.96 -21.72
N ASP A 389 -38.20 68.51 -21.99
CA ASP A 389 -37.12 68.60 -21.00
C ASP A 389 -37.54 69.46 -19.78
N VAL A 390 -38.26 70.57 -20.02
CA VAL A 390 -38.80 71.40 -18.94
C VAL A 390 -39.99 70.71 -18.27
N GLY A 391 -40.80 69.97 -19.02
CA GLY A 391 -41.84 69.10 -18.48
C GLY A 391 -41.29 68.06 -17.51
N ASP A 392 -40.16 67.43 -17.84
CA ASP A 392 -39.48 66.48 -16.97
C ASP A 392 -38.94 67.13 -15.69
N LEU A 393 -38.40 68.35 -15.78
CA LEU A 393 -38.03 69.13 -14.59
C LEU A 393 -39.25 69.45 -13.72
N VAL A 394 -40.39 69.75 -14.33
CA VAL A 394 -41.65 70.00 -13.61
C VAL A 394 -42.14 68.74 -12.88
N LEU A 395 -41.99 67.55 -13.48
CA LEU A 395 -42.32 66.28 -12.84
C LEU A 395 -41.39 65.97 -11.66
N SER A 396 -40.09 66.22 -11.80
CA SER A 396 -39.13 66.08 -10.71
C SER A 396 -39.39 67.09 -9.58
N PHE A 397 -39.72 68.33 -9.92
CA PHE A 397 -40.13 69.36 -8.96
C PHE A 397 -41.37 68.93 -8.16
N LEU A 398 -42.38 68.37 -8.83
CA LEU A 398 -43.56 67.85 -8.14
C LEU A 398 -43.21 66.69 -7.21
N ALA A 399 -42.39 65.74 -7.69
CA ALA A 399 -41.94 64.60 -6.90
C ALA A 399 -41.17 65.01 -5.64
N ASP A 400 -40.26 65.99 -5.75
CA ASP A 400 -39.50 66.52 -4.62
C ASP A 400 -40.39 67.28 -3.65
N THR A 401 -41.37 68.04 -4.16
CA THR A 401 -42.36 68.75 -3.32
C THR A 401 -43.24 67.78 -2.56
N MET A 402 -43.70 66.71 -3.20
CA MET A 402 -44.43 65.62 -2.55
C MET A 402 -43.58 65.00 -1.44
N ARG A 403 -42.32 64.65 -1.74
CA ARG A 403 -41.39 64.04 -0.77
C ARG A 403 -41.17 64.93 0.45
N ALA A 404 -41.06 66.24 0.27
CA ALA A 404 -40.94 67.20 1.36
C ALA A 404 -42.23 67.36 2.19
N CYS A 405 -43.39 67.07 1.61
CA CYS A 405 -44.69 67.15 2.28
C CYS A 405 -45.13 65.87 2.98
N THR A 406 -44.46 64.75 2.71
CA THR A 406 -44.79 63.41 3.23
C THR A 406 -43.75 62.90 4.22
N ARG A 407 -44.08 61.87 4.99
CA ARG A 407 -43.19 61.19 5.93
C ARG A 407 -42.47 60.03 5.24
N ASP A 408 -41.38 59.53 5.85
CA ASP A 408 -40.65 58.35 5.36
C ASP A 408 -41.50 57.08 5.30
N THR A 409 -42.59 57.02 6.07
CA THR A 409 -43.56 55.91 6.08
C THR A 409 -44.57 55.97 4.95
N ASP A 410 -44.72 57.14 4.30
CA ASP A 410 -45.69 57.34 3.23
C ASP A 410 -45.12 56.80 1.91
N LEU A 411 -45.99 56.19 1.10
CA LEU A 411 -45.59 55.64 -0.19
C LEU A 411 -45.94 56.63 -1.30
N ILE A 412 -44.92 57.14 -1.99
CA ILE A 412 -45.08 58.02 -3.14
C ILE A 412 -44.71 57.25 -4.41
N CYS A 413 -45.61 57.29 -5.39
CA CYS A 413 -45.46 56.57 -6.65
C CYS A 413 -45.73 57.48 -7.85
N ARG A 414 -44.98 57.28 -8.93
CA ARG A 414 -45.36 57.76 -10.27
C ARG A 414 -45.94 56.59 -11.06
N VAL A 415 -47.23 56.68 -11.40
CA VAL A 415 -47.98 55.57 -12.00
C VAL A 415 -48.17 55.72 -13.52
N GLY A 416 -47.99 56.93 -14.04
CA GLY A 416 -48.16 57.29 -15.44
C GLY A 416 -47.27 58.47 -15.85
N GLY A 417 -47.60 59.12 -16.98
CA GLY A 417 -46.83 60.24 -17.53
C GLY A 417 -46.77 61.44 -16.58
N GLU A 418 -47.93 61.97 -16.20
CA GLU A 418 -48.11 63.09 -15.26
C GLU A 418 -48.88 62.71 -13.99
N GLU A 419 -49.11 61.41 -13.79
CA GLU A 419 -49.94 60.84 -12.74
C GLU A 419 -49.10 60.30 -11.58
N PHE A 420 -49.40 60.78 -10.38
CA PHE A 420 -48.76 60.38 -9.14
C PHE A 420 -49.80 59.84 -8.16
N CYS A 421 -49.38 58.92 -7.30
CA CYS A 421 -50.17 58.44 -6.18
C CYS A 421 -49.38 58.62 -4.89
N ILE A 422 -50.03 59.13 -3.86
CA ILE A 422 -49.49 59.16 -2.49
C ILE A 422 -50.39 58.27 -1.63
N PHE A 423 -49.78 57.34 -0.92
CA PHE A 423 -50.48 56.51 0.05
C PHE A 423 -49.98 56.83 1.45
N LEU A 424 -50.93 57.13 2.33
CA LEU A 424 -50.71 57.55 3.71
C LEU A 424 -51.21 56.43 4.63
N PRO A 425 -50.33 55.51 5.08
CA PRO A 425 -50.72 54.45 6.00
C PRO A 425 -51.01 55.05 7.39
N ASP A 426 -51.95 54.43 8.11
CA ASP A 426 -52.30 54.77 9.49
C ASP A 426 -52.72 56.25 9.71
N GLN A 427 -53.19 56.93 8.66
CA GLN A 427 -53.76 58.28 8.73
C GLN A 427 -55.26 58.24 8.48
N ASP A 428 -56.02 59.02 9.25
CA ASP A 428 -57.45 59.23 8.99
C ASP A 428 -57.68 60.06 7.71
N ILE A 429 -58.93 60.08 7.26
CA ILE A 429 -59.35 60.77 6.05
C ILE A 429 -59.17 62.29 6.15
N ASP A 430 -59.33 62.87 7.34
CA ASP A 430 -59.22 64.32 7.58
C ASP A 430 -57.77 64.80 7.49
N GLN A 431 -56.82 64.03 8.05
CA GLN A 431 -55.39 64.26 7.93
C GLN A 431 -54.93 64.14 6.48
N ALA A 432 -55.45 63.13 5.75
CA ALA A 432 -55.15 62.96 4.34
C ALA A 432 -55.67 64.14 3.50
N LEU A 433 -56.87 64.66 3.82
CA LEU A 433 -57.44 65.84 3.15
C LEU A 433 -56.62 67.10 3.45
N GLN A 434 -56.18 67.29 4.69
CA GLN A 434 -55.30 68.40 5.07
C GLN A 434 -53.96 68.35 4.32
N LEU A 435 -53.35 67.17 4.18
CA LEU A 435 -52.12 67.00 3.42
C LEU A 435 -52.34 67.29 1.93
N ALA A 436 -53.45 66.80 1.36
CA ALA A 436 -53.82 67.07 -0.02
C ALA A 436 -53.99 68.56 -0.30
N GLU A 437 -54.75 69.28 0.54
CA GLU A 437 -54.95 70.72 0.40
C GLU A 437 -53.65 71.50 0.60
N ARG A 438 -52.83 71.12 1.57
CA ARG A 438 -51.51 71.73 1.78
C ARG A 438 -50.62 71.56 0.55
N LEU A 439 -50.55 70.36 -0.01
CA LEU A 439 -49.77 70.08 -1.22
C LEU A 439 -50.29 70.91 -2.41
N ARG A 440 -51.61 70.97 -2.59
CA ARG A 440 -52.25 71.76 -3.65
C ARG A 440 -51.92 73.26 -3.54
N ILE A 441 -52.09 73.84 -2.36
CA ILE A 441 -51.78 75.26 -2.10
C ILE A 441 -50.30 75.52 -2.35
N LEU A 442 -49.40 74.71 -1.78
CA LEU A 442 -47.97 74.86 -1.93
C LEU A 442 -47.54 74.86 -3.40
N ILE A 443 -48.08 73.94 -4.20
CA ILE A 443 -47.79 73.87 -5.65
C ILE A 443 -48.33 75.10 -6.39
N SER A 444 -49.54 75.57 -6.04
CA SER A 444 -50.15 76.74 -6.68
C SER A 444 -49.49 78.08 -6.34
N GLU A 445 -48.70 78.14 -5.27
CA GLU A 445 -48.00 79.34 -4.80
C GLU A 445 -46.50 79.31 -5.09
N THR A 446 -45.93 78.14 -5.38
CA THR A 446 -44.49 77.99 -5.64
C THR A 446 -44.20 78.05 -7.14
N ASN A 447 -43.23 78.87 -7.54
CA ASN A 447 -42.77 78.91 -8.93
C ASN A 447 -42.19 77.55 -9.33
N SER A 448 -42.77 76.94 -10.36
CA SER A 448 -42.24 75.73 -10.98
C SER A 448 -41.04 76.07 -11.88
N PRO A 449 -40.31 75.05 -12.41
CA PRO A 449 -39.24 75.26 -13.39
C PRO A 449 -39.63 76.02 -14.67
N THR A 450 -40.94 76.21 -14.94
CA THR A 450 -41.43 77.06 -16.03
C THR A 450 -41.33 78.57 -15.73
N GLY A 451 -40.95 78.95 -14.50
CA GLY A 451 -40.94 80.34 -14.03
C GLY A 451 -42.29 80.87 -13.56
N SER A 452 -43.32 80.01 -13.51
CA SER A 452 -44.65 80.34 -12.96
C SER A 452 -45.21 79.16 -12.16
N PRO A 453 -46.15 79.39 -11.22
CA PRO A 453 -46.79 78.29 -10.51
C PRO A 453 -47.59 77.40 -11.46
N ILE A 454 -47.61 76.10 -11.16
CA ILE A 454 -48.51 75.13 -11.78
C ILE A 454 -49.62 74.82 -10.79
N THR A 455 -50.67 74.16 -11.26
CA THR A 455 -51.77 73.71 -10.42
C THR A 455 -51.91 72.20 -10.53
N ILE A 456 -52.36 71.56 -9.46
CA ILE A 456 -52.63 70.12 -9.43
C ILE A 456 -54.07 69.88 -9.01
N SER A 457 -54.67 68.85 -9.58
CA SER A 457 -55.93 68.29 -9.10
C SER A 457 -55.64 67.02 -8.32
N ILE A 458 -56.39 66.80 -7.23
CA ILE A 458 -56.20 65.65 -6.35
C ILE A 458 -57.53 64.94 -6.10
N GLY A 459 -57.57 63.63 -6.31
CA GLY A 459 -58.67 62.77 -5.89
C GLY A 459 -58.29 61.96 -4.66
N LEU A 460 -59.16 61.92 -3.66
CA LEU A 460 -58.89 61.25 -2.38
C LEU A 460 -59.88 60.11 -2.12
N ALA A 461 -59.36 58.95 -1.72
CA ALA A 461 -60.16 57.84 -1.19
C ALA A 461 -59.44 57.18 0.01
N HIS A 462 -60.18 56.45 0.85
CA HIS A 462 -59.66 55.82 2.05
C HIS A 462 -60.09 54.35 2.08
N TRP A 463 -59.13 53.45 2.33
CA TRP A 463 -59.36 52.03 2.53
C TRP A 463 -59.28 51.68 4.02
N PRO A 464 -60.20 50.88 4.58
CA PRO A 464 -61.29 50.16 3.90
C PRO A 464 -62.65 50.90 3.84
N VAL A 465 -62.70 52.16 4.28
CA VAL A 465 -63.98 52.89 4.47
C VAL A 465 -64.79 53.02 3.18
N HIS A 466 -64.16 53.36 2.05
CA HIS A 466 -64.89 53.57 0.80
C HIS A 466 -65.09 52.29 -0.04
N ALA A 467 -64.21 51.29 0.11
CA ALA A 467 -64.40 49.97 -0.49
C ALA A 467 -63.50 48.93 0.20
N ARG A 468 -63.89 47.65 0.12
CA ARG A 468 -63.16 46.53 0.76
C ARG A 468 -61.91 46.07 -0.01
N ASP A 469 -61.80 46.34 -1.31
CA ASP A 469 -60.65 45.94 -2.12
C ASP A 469 -59.80 47.15 -2.54
N HIS A 470 -58.47 47.02 -2.45
CA HIS A 470 -57.52 48.07 -2.81
C HIS A 470 -57.73 48.60 -4.23
N SER A 471 -58.06 47.72 -5.20
CA SER A 471 -58.26 48.12 -6.59
C SER A 471 -59.49 48.99 -6.77
N THR A 472 -60.54 48.76 -5.99
CA THR A 472 -61.76 49.59 -6.01
C THR A 472 -61.49 50.95 -5.38
N VAL A 473 -60.77 51.01 -4.24
CA VAL A 473 -60.40 52.29 -3.61
C VAL A 473 -59.53 53.15 -4.52
N LEU A 474 -58.58 52.54 -5.23
CA LEU A 474 -57.77 53.23 -6.23
C LEU A 474 -58.62 53.82 -7.37
N LYS A 475 -59.60 53.06 -7.88
CA LYS A 475 -60.53 53.55 -8.91
C LYS A 475 -61.41 54.70 -8.41
N LEU A 476 -61.80 54.68 -7.14
CA LEU A 476 -62.58 55.76 -6.54
C LEU A 476 -61.76 57.05 -6.40
N ALA A 477 -60.49 56.95 -6.01
CA ALA A 477 -59.59 58.10 -5.99
C ALA A 477 -59.36 58.69 -7.39
N ASP A 478 -59.18 57.84 -8.41
CA ASP A 478 -59.06 58.28 -9.80
C ASP A 478 -60.34 58.95 -10.33
N ALA A 479 -61.51 58.40 -9.99
CA ALA A 479 -62.81 59.02 -10.31
C ALA A 479 -62.98 60.39 -9.64
N ALA A 480 -62.53 60.52 -8.39
CA ALA A 480 -62.54 61.80 -7.66
C ALA A 480 -61.57 62.82 -8.31
N LEU A 481 -60.40 62.38 -8.75
CA LEU A 481 -59.47 63.23 -9.52
C LEU A 481 -60.11 63.72 -10.82
N TYR A 482 -60.81 62.84 -11.53
CA TYR A 482 -61.54 63.21 -12.73
C TYR A 482 -62.65 64.26 -12.44
N LYS A 483 -63.36 64.11 -11.32
CA LYS A 483 -64.32 65.10 -10.81
C LYS A 483 -63.64 66.44 -10.53
N ALA A 484 -62.45 66.43 -9.91
CA ALA A 484 -61.68 67.66 -9.63
C ALA A 484 -61.32 68.40 -10.93
N LYS A 485 -60.87 67.65 -11.94
CA LYS A 485 -60.56 68.19 -13.27
C LYS A 485 -61.78 68.78 -13.98
N ARG A 486 -62.98 68.21 -13.79
CA ARG A 486 -64.23 68.72 -14.38
C ARG A 486 -64.80 69.93 -13.63
N ASN A 487 -64.65 69.97 -12.31
CA ASN A 487 -65.22 71.01 -11.46
C ASN A 487 -64.40 72.30 -11.42
N GLY A 488 -63.42 72.46 -12.32
CA GLY A 488 -62.64 73.69 -12.46
C GLY A 488 -61.18 73.57 -12.07
N ARG A 489 -60.68 72.34 -11.82
CA ARG A 489 -59.25 72.06 -11.51
C ARG A 489 -58.76 72.75 -10.23
N ASN A 490 -57.47 72.62 -9.93
CA ASN A 490 -56.82 73.17 -8.75
C ASN A 490 -57.64 72.96 -7.46
N ARG A 491 -58.03 71.71 -7.19
CA ARG A 491 -58.85 71.35 -6.03
C ARG A 491 -58.64 69.90 -5.61
N VAL A 492 -59.01 69.62 -4.37
CA VAL A 492 -59.15 68.26 -3.86
C VAL A 492 -60.61 67.85 -3.92
N GLU A 493 -60.90 66.68 -4.48
CA GLU A 493 -62.23 66.06 -4.41
C GLU A 493 -62.13 64.76 -3.64
N LEU A 494 -63.03 64.59 -2.68
CA LEU A 494 -63.22 63.32 -1.98
C LEU A 494 -64.12 62.42 -2.82
N CYS A 495 -63.80 61.12 -2.90
CA CYS A 495 -64.69 60.20 -3.59
C CYS A 495 -66.05 60.12 -2.90
N ASP A 496 -67.12 60.07 -3.68
CA ASP A 496 -68.46 59.90 -3.15
C ASP A 496 -68.58 58.49 -2.53
N PRO A 497 -69.16 58.33 -1.33
CA PRO A 497 -69.38 57.02 -0.76
C PRO A 497 -70.26 56.20 -1.71
N ILE A 498 -69.89 54.93 -1.95
CA ILE A 498 -70.75 54.02 -2.70
C ILE A 498 -72.03 53.85 -1.87
N VAL A 499 -73.11 54.51 -2.28
CA VAL A 499 -74.46 54.22 -1.80
C VAL A 499 -74.73 52.76 -2.20
N SER A 500 -74.84 51.86 -1.22
CA SER A 500 -75.27 50.50 -1.53
C SER A 500 -76.69 50.55 -2.07
N ASP A 501 -76.96 49.77 -3.11
CA ASP A 501 -78.23 49.63 -3.83
C ASP A 501 -79.37 49.02 -2.97
N SER A 502 -79.37 49.24 -1.66
CA SER A 502 -80.34 48.69 -0.68
C SER A 502 -81.45 49.66 -0.25
N ASP A 503 -81.40 50.95 -0.61
CA ASP A 503 -82.38 51.95 -0.13
C ASP A 503 -83.35 52.52 -1.19
N VAL A 504 -83.45 51.92 -2.39
CA VAL A 504 -84.42 52.36 -3.45
C VAL A 504 -85.70 51.49 -3.48
N LYS A 505 -86.04 50.79 -2.40
CA LYS A 505 -87.35 50.11 -2.26
C LYS A 505 -88.00 50.38 -0.90
N SER A 506 -88.44 51.62 -0.68
CA SER A 506 -89.63 51.92 0.14
C SER A 506 -90.07 53.38 -0.03
N ALA A 507 -90.91 53.61 -1.05
CA ALA A 507 -91.97 54.63 -1.07
C ALA A 507 -93.00 54.21 -2.12
#